data_AF-A0A3M1JR84-F1
#
_entry.id   AF-A0A3M1JR84-F1
#
_cell.length_a   1.000
_cell.length_b   1.000
_cell.length_c   1.000
_cell.angle_alpha   90.00
_cell.angle_beta   90.00
_cell.angle_gamma   90.00
#
_symmetry.space_group_name_H-M   'P 1'
#
loop_
_entity.id
_entity.type
_entity.pdbx_description
1 polymer ?
#
loop_
_entity_poly.entity_id
_entity_poly.type
_entity_poly.pdbx_seq_one_letter_code
_entity_poly.pdbx_strand_id
1 'polypeptide(L)'
;MSFESADGSLRIHGFLENVTHVRKNVGLSKVRNTAQFEIDKDFQTDSIFSHLSFHTILRGTYDAVYDLNDNDFGKDAGGSILIESVGIGGAVPHGGGILLPAGGFDLAANPNDGMIVLGDPLHDPEGGVAFGVPVRPCDEDPRGCLDGYMDEGLDGLRFPEFNSRLDFIREAYIDASIPVGGSGEIGIRFGKQQVVWGRTDLFRVLDVINPVDFSRHNIYDELEDTRIPMWMINAEWRLGGTETFDDLNFSVVWNFDKFRPARLGQAGTPYQILDVGSFFRGMKNCWDNGCTVANFAGGVFATDFPANVIGIRDVNLPDWSIDNTQIGAKIEGVYKGIGFSLNYLNYISQLPSLHGGSAGPAAFNPFCGAPGADCGFAQRPYLIAFDIEFPRINLFGGSLDFYLDSIKSVFRVEVAYTSGEEFPNTLRPELFSESDVLRYVIGWDRDTFIPFLNDKKAFLLSAQLFGEHILDHELEETLLQQVGAPVTTSKAGIPNWKNNWIATFLIKGWWEQNTISPQ
;
A
#
# COMPACT_ATOMS: atom_id res chain seq x y z
N MET A 1 20.18 24.82 -1.79
CA MET A 1 20.26 26.07 -1.00
C MET A 1 20.46 25.68 0.45
N SER A 2 21.32 26.37 1.17
CA SER A 2 21.43 26.25 2.62
C SER A 2 21.60 27.63 3.23
N PHE A 3 20.98 27.85 4.38
CA PHE A 3 21.08 29.05 5.18
C PHE A 3 21.14 28.66 6.65
N GLU A 4 22.00 29.34 7.40
CA GLU A 4 22.09 29.21 8.85
C GLU A 4 22.15 30.62 9.44
N SER A 5 21.37 30.88 10.49
CA SER A 5 21.41 32.17 11.18
C SER A 5 22.73 32.36 11.92
N ALA A 6 23.10 33.61 12.20
CA ALA A 6 24.37 33.92 12.88
C ALA A 6 24.50 33.30 14.28
N ASP A 7 23.37 33.01 14.93
CA ASP A 7 23.30 32.35 16.24
C ASP A 7 23.14 30.82 16.14
N GLY A 8 23.16 30.25 14.93
CA GLY A 8 22.98 28.81 14.66
C GLY A 8 21.58 28.26 14.94
N SER A 9 20.66 29.09 15.43
CA SER A 9 19.35 28.62 15.91
C SER A 9 18.33 28.36 14.80
N LEU A 10 18.49 28.96 13.62
CA LEU A 10 17.63 28.74 12.47
C LEU A 10 18.46 28.15 11.34
N ARG A 11 18.09 26.95 10.89
CA ARG A 11 18.69 26.27 9.75
C ARG A 11 17.63 26.07 8.68
N ILE A 12 17.99 26.35 7.44
CA ILE A 12 17.12 26.17 6.28
C ILE A 12 17.91 25.44 5.21
N HIS A 13 17.40 24.31 4.76
CA HIS A 13 17.94 23.53 3.66
C HIS A 13 16.89 23.40 2.57
N GLY A 14 17.30 23.35 1.31
CA GLY A 14 16.35 23.09 0.24
C GLY A 14 17.00 22.69 -1.05
N PHE A 15 16.27 21.95 -1.86
CA PHE A 15 16.74 21.45 -3.15
C PHE A 15 15.64 21.51 -4.20
N LEU A 16 16.09 21.51 -5.45
CA LEU A 16 15.27 21.22 -6.62
C LEU A 16 15.82 19.95 -7.25
N GLU A 17 14.94 19.01 -7.53
CA GLU A 17 15.27 17.74 -8.17
C GLU A 17 14.40 17.55 -9.40
N ASN A 18 14.97 16.99 -10.46
CA ASN A 18 14.21 16.40 -11.56
C ASN A 18 14.57 14.91 -11.66
N VAL A 19 13.54 14.07 -11.74
CA VAL A 19 13.66 12.64 -11.97
C VAL A 19 12.87 12.26 -13.21
N THR A 20 13.55 11.64 -14.17
CA THR A 20 12.95 11.18 -15.44
C THR A 20 13.17 9.69 -15.60
N HIS A 21 12.09 8.95 -15.86
CA HIS A 21 12.14 7.51 -16.10
C HIS A 21 11.59 7.14 -17.48
N VAL A 22 12.28 6.21 -18.15
CA VAL A 22 11.89 5.68 -19.46
C VAL A 22 11.86 4.16 -19.39
N ARG A 23 10.78 3.55 -19.87
CA ARG A 23 10.59 2.10 -19.95
C ARG A 23 10.56 1.65 -21.41
N LYS A 24 11.13 0.49 -21.69
CA LYS A 24 11.35 -0.04 -23.05
C LYS A 24 10.09 -0.07 -23.94
N ASN A 25 8.93 -0.38 -23.37
CA ASN A 25 7.67 -0.54 -24.14
C ASN A 25 6.64 0.57 -23.88
N VAL A 26 6.83 1.39 -22.84
CA VAL A 26 5.89 2.45 -22.42
C VAL A 26 6.47 3.84 -22.71
N GLY A 27 7.75 3.93 -23.05
CA GLY A 27 8.40 5.22 -23.24
C GLY A 27 8.51 5.98 -21.92
N LEU A 28 8.13 7.27 -21.94
CA LEU A 28 8.25 8.16 -20.80
C LEU A 28 7.24 7.79 -19.72
N SER A 29 7.72 7.29 -18.57
CA SER A 29 6.86 6.79 -17.49
C SER A 29 6.91 7.63 -16.22
N LYS A 30 7.74 8.68 -16.16
CA LYS A 30 7.77 9.64 -15.05
C LYS A 30 8.59 10.87 -15.47
N VAL A 31 8.13 12.08 -15.14
CA VAL A 31 8.93 13.31 -15.20
C VAL A 31 8.60 14.15 -13.98
N ARG A 32 9.15 13.78 -12.83
CA ARG A 32 8.87 14.41 -11.54
C ARG A 32 9.84 15.55 -11.28
N ASN A 33 9.32 16.74 -11.07
CA ASN A 33 10.08 17.88 -10.56
C ASN A 33 9.70 18.09 -9.10
N THR A 34 10.68 18.06 -8.19
CA THR A 34 10.46 18.23 -6.75
C THR A 34 11.14 19.51 -6.29
N ALA A 35 10.43 20.32 -5.52
CA ALA A 35 11.01 21.38 -4.70
C ALA A 35 10.77 21.05 -3.23
N GLN A 36 11.82 21.05 -2.42
CA GLN A 36 11.71 20.81 -0.98
C GLN A 36 12.50 21.85 -0.19
N PHE A 37 11.91 22.28 0.92
CA PHE A 37 12.52 23.11 1.94
C PHE A 37 12.35 22.46 3.30
N GLU A 38 13.42 22.42 4.06
CA GLU A 38 13.48 21.94 5.43
C GLU A 38 13.92 23.11 6.30
N ILE A 39 13.19 23.34 7.38
CA ILE A 39 13.38 24.48 8.29
C ILE A 39 13.41 23.94 9.71
N ASP A 40 14.53 24.16 10.39
CA ASP A 40 14.72 23.85 11.80
C ASP A 40 14.90 25.14 12.58
N LYS A 41 14.16 25.27 13.68
CA LYS A 41 14.28 26.38 14.60
C LYS A 41 14.44 25.88 16.03
N ASP A 42 15.62 26.08 16.59
CA ASP A 42 15.90 25.88 18.00
C ASP A 42 15.51 27.14 18.80
N PHE A 43 14.82 26.96 19.92
CA PHE A 43 14.39 28.04 20.80
C PHE A 43 15.24 28.06 22.07
N GLN A 44 15.64 29.27 22.49
CA GLN A 44 16.19 29.46 23.82
C GLN A 44 15.10 29.23 24.87
N THR A 45 15.39 28.41 25.88
CA THR A 45 14.45 28.04 26.93
C THR A 45 15.01 28.39 28.31
N ASP A 46 14.25 29.21 29.04
CA ASP A 46 14.42 29.44 30.49
C ASP A 46 13.31 28.72 31.30
N SER A 47 12.65 27.75 30.66
CA SER A 47 11.42 27.10 31.14
C SER A 47 11.71 25.71 31.75
N ILE A 48 10.65 24.93 31.96
CA ILE A 48 10.72 23.51 32.35
C ILE A 48 11.38 22.62 31.28
N PHE A 49 11.54 23.12 30.05
CA PHE A 49 12.11 22.37 28.93
C PHE A 49 13.63 22.56 28.87
N SER A 50 14.39 21.48 28.76
CA SER A 50 15.83 21.49 28.47
C SER A 50 16.13 21.73 26.98
N HIS A 51 15.20 21.34 26.11
CA HIS A 51 15.24 21.56 24.67
C HIS A 51 13.84 21.88 24.16
N LEU A 52 13.75 22.83 23.23
CA LEU A 52 12.53 23.15 22.50
C LEU A 52 12.92 23.53 21.08
N SER A 53 12.35 22.85 20.09
CA SER A 53 12.59 23.14 18.68
C SER A 53 11.32 22.97 17.85
N PHE A 54 11.31 23.61 16.68
CA PHE A 54 10.30 23.43 15.66
C PHE A 54 10.97 22.98 14.38
N HIS A 55 10.41 21.96 13.76
CA HIS A 55 10.87 21.41 12.50
C HIS A 55 9.73 21.40 11.49
N THR A 56 10.01 21.80 10.25
CA THR A 56 9.07 21.62 9.15
C THR A 56 9.74 21.29 7.84
N ILE A 57 9.12 20.40 7.07
CA ILE A 57 9.47 20.09 5.69
C ILE A 57 8.30 20.50 4.81
N LEU A 58 8.56 21.39 3.86
CA LEU A 58 7.65 21.78 2.80
C LEU A 58 8.10 21.13 1.49
N ARG A 59 7.21 20.42 0.80
CA ARG A 59 7.50 19.72 -0.46
C ARG A 59 6.41 20.02 -1.47
N GLY A 60 6.78 20.36 -2.70
CA GLY A 60 5.87 20.40 -3.83
C GLY A 60 6.44 19.60 -4.99
N THR A 61 5.61 18.78 -5.63
CA THR A 61 6.01 18.09 -6.86
C THR A 61 5.11 18.43 -8.04
N TYR A 62 5.69 18.31 -9.24
CA TYR A 62 5.00 18.35 -10.51
C TYR A 62 5.45 17.17 -11.38
N ASP A 63 4.56 16.24 -11.67
CA ASP A 63 4.80 15.13 -12.58
C ASP A 63 4.31 15.45 -13.99
N ALA A 64 5.24 15.87 -14.85
CA ALA A 64 4.95 16.27 -16.22
C ALA A 64 4.63 15.08 -17.14
N VAL A 65 4.69 13.83 -16.65
CA VAL A 65 4.35 12.65 -17.46
C VAL A 65 2.91 12.72 -17.99
N TYR A 66 1.99 13.29 -17.19
CA TYR A 66 0.58 13.47 -17.56
C TYR A 66 0.34 14.58 -18.60
N ASP A 67 1.38 15.32 -18.98
CA ASP A 67 1.36 16.33 -20.05
C ASP A 67 2.19 15.89 -21.25
N LEU A 68 3.32 15.23 -20.99
CA LEU A 68 4.28 14.83 -22.02
C LEU A 68 3.98 13.45 -22.62
N ASN A 69 3.23 12.62 -21.90
CA ASN A 69 2.74 11.31 -22.34
C ASN A 69 1.25 11.16 -21.99
N ASP A 70 0.45 12.10 -22.48
CA ASP A 70 -0.99 12.18 -22.22
C ASP A 70 -1.82 11.04 -22.85
N ASN A 71 -1.30 10.41 -23.90
CA ASN A 71 -1.93 9.25 -24.55
C ASN A 71 -1.80 7.93 -23.76
N ASP A 72 -0.82 7.81 -22.86
CA ASP A 72 -0.66 6.62 -22.02
C ASP A 72 -1.23 6.84 -20.60
N PHE A 73 -1.11 8.06 -20.06
CA PHE A 73 -1.43 8.33 -18.65
C PHE A 73 -2.33 9.55 -18.41
N GLY A 74 -2.51 10.42 -19.40
CA GLY A 74 -3.23 11.68 -19.25
C GLY A 74 -4.68 11.62 -19.71
N LYS A 75 -5.21 12.80 -20.05
CA LYS A 75 -6.60 12.98 -20.51
C LYS A 75 -6.95 12.22 -21.79
N ASP A 76 -5.96 11.90 -22.61
CA ASP A 76 -6.14 11.20 -23.89
C ASP A 76 -5.87 9.69 -23.76
N ALA A 77 -5.67 9.20 -22.52
CA ALA A 77 -5.32 7.82 -22.26
C ALA A 77 -6.42 6.81 -22.62
N GLY A 78 -5.97 5.60 -22.97
CA GLY A 78 -6.84 4.48 -23.33
C GLY A 78 -7.57 4.67 -24.66
N GLY A 79 -8.41 3.70 -25.00
CA GLY A 79 -9.17 3.74 -26.25
C GLY A 79 -10.28 2.71 -26.28
N SER A 80 -10.69 2.34 -27.49
CA SER A 80 -11.62 1.24 -27.68
C SER A 80 -10.91 -0.09 -27.49
N ILE A 81 -11.53 -1.00 -26.74
CA ILE A 81 -10.98 -2.32 -26.42
C ILE A 81 -11.79 -3.44 -27.09
N LEU A 82 -11.15 -4.60 -27.18
CA LEU A 82 -11.81 -5.87 -27.46
C LEU A 82 -11.65 -6.78 -26.24
N ILE A 83 -12.73 -7.43 -25.84
CA ILE A 83 -12.82 -8.36 -24.71
C ILE A 83 -12.77 -9.79 -25.23
N GLU A 84 -11.87 -10.59 -24.68
CA GLU A 84 -11.66 -11.97 -25.10
C GLU A 84 -12.91 -12.84 -24.92
N SER A 85 -13.20 -13.66 -25.93
CA SER A 85 -14.27 -14.64 -25.96
C SER A 85 -13.80 -15.88 -26.70
N VAL A 86 -13.00 -16.71 -26.04
CA VAL A 86 -12.33 -17.88 -26.66
C VAL A 86 -13.29 -18.86 -27.33
N GLY A 87 -14.54 -18.94 -26.85
CA GLY A 87 -15.59 -19.81 -27.39
C GLY A 87 -16.02 -19.47 -28.81
N ILE A 88 -15.73 -18.26 -29.30
CA ILE A 88 -15.91 -17.86 -30.72
C ILE A 88 -14.58 -17.75 -31.47
N GLY A 89 -13.46 -18.11 -30.83
CA GLY A 89 -12.12 -18.03 -31.41
C GLY A 89 -11.58 -16.62 -31.59
N GLY A 90 -12.00 -15.66 -30.76
CA GLY A 90 -11.58 -14.26 -30.88
C GLY A 90 -12.02 -13.38 -29.71
N ALA A 91 -12.38 -12.14 -30.03
CA ALA A 91 -12.78 -11.14 -29.06
C ALA A 91 -13.99 -10.33 -29.58
N VAL A 92 -14.73 -9.72 -28.67
CA VAL A 92 -15.89 -8.85 -28.96
C VAL A 92 -15.62 -7.44 -28.46
N PRO A 93 -16.15 -6.37 -29.07
CA PRO A 93 -16.06 -5.04 -28.47
C PRO A 93 -16.74 -5.03 -27.10
N HIS A 94 -16.33 -4.11 -26.22
CA HIS A 94 -17.07 -3.84 -24.97
C HIS A 94 -18.53 -3.50 -25.32
N GLY A 95 -19.47 -4.20 -24.68
CA GLY A 95 -20.91 -4.22 -24.99
C GLY A 95 -21.34 -5.26 -26.04
N GLY A 96 -20.42 -6.12 -26.48
CA GLY A 96 -20.66 -7.14 -27.50
C GLY A 96 -20.72 -8.57 -26.95
N GLY A 97 -20.81 -8.74 -25.64
CA GLY A 97 -20.87 -10.05 -24.99
C GLY A 97 -22.22 -10.74 -25.14
N ILE A 98 -22.33 -11.94 -24.59
CA ILE A 98 -23.62 -12.62 -24.43
C ILE A 98 -24.47 -11.82 -23.44
N LEU A 99 -25.69 -11.49 -23.86
CA LEU A 99 -26.65 -10.81 -23.00
C LEU A 99 -27.25 -11.78 -22.00
N LEU A 100 -27.34 -11.34 -20.74
CA LEU A 100 -28.10 -12.03 -19.70
C LEU A 100 -29.61 -11.84 -19.92
N PRO A 101 -30.50 -12.64 -19.29
CA PRO A 101 -31.95 -12.55 -19.49
C PRO A 101 -32.56 -11.16 -19.25
N ALA A 102 -32.01 -10.40 -18.31
CA ALA A 102 -32.40 -9.01 -18.04
C ALA A 102 -31.85 -7.98 -19.05
N GLY A 103 -31.08 -8.41 -20.05
CA GLY A 103 -30.36 -7.57 -21.00
C GLY A 103 -28.90 -7.34 -20.61
N GLY A 104 -28.24 -6.46 -21.37
CA GLY A 104 -26.89 -5.96 -21.08
C GLY A 104 -26.93 -4.61 -20.35
N PHE A 105 -25.83 -3.87 -20.42
CA PHE A 105 -25.69 -2.54 -19.83
C PHE A 105 -25.87 -1.42 -20.86
N ASP A 106 -26.02 -0.18 -20.38
CA ASP A 106 -26.19 1.00 -21.25
C ASP A 106 -24.83 1.44 -21.82
N LEU A 107 -24.63 1.20 -23.11
CA LEU A 107 -23.41 1.62 -23.83
C LEU A 107 -23.26 3.13 -23.95
N ALA A 108 -24.33 3.91 -23.78
CA ALA A 108 -24.20 5.37 -23.73
C ALA A 108 -23.61 5.83 -22.39
N ALA A 109 -23.89 5.13 -21.29
CA ALA A 109 -23.33 5.38 -19.97
C ALA A 109 -21.92 4.78 -19.81
N ASN A 110 -21.64 3.65 -20.46
CA ASN A 110 -20.32 3.01 -20.46
C ASN A 110 -19.81 2.70 -21.89
N PRO A 111 -19.42 3.73 -22.66
CA PRO A 111 -18.98 3.56 -24.04
C PRO A 111 -17.62 2.85 -24.16
N ASN A 112 -17.38 2.21 -25.31
CA ASN A 112 -16.09 1.59 -25.64
C ASN A 112 -15.01 2.61 -26.05
N ASP A 113 -14.64 3.49 -25.13
CA ASP A 113 -13.62 4.53 -25.30
C ASP A 113 -12.90 4.78 -23.96
N GLY A 114 -11.64 5.25 -24.01
CA GLY A 114 -10.85 5.62 -22.84
C GLY A 114 -10.51 4.45 -21.91
N MET A 115 -10.54 3.22 -22.43
CA MET A 115 -10.33 2.01 -21.64
C MET A 115 -9.08 1.23 -22.07
N ILE A 116 -8.62 0.38 -21.15
CA ILE A 116 -7.75 -0.76 -21.42
C ILE A 116 -8.44 -2.04 -20.94
N VAL A 117 -7.90 -3.20 -21.30
CA VAL A 117 -8.31 -4.47 -20.66
C VAL A 117 -7.54 -4.61 -19.35
N LEU A 118 -8.19 -5.04 -18.27
CA LEU A 118 -7.52 -5.31 -17.00
C LEU A 118 -6.33 -6.26 -17.22
N GLY A 119 -5.15 -5.89 -16.73
CA GLY A 119 -3.93 -6.68 -16.88
C GLY A 119 -3.11 -6.44 -18.15
N ASP A 120 -3.64 -5.77 -19.18
CA ASP A 120 -2.94 -5.50 -20.47
C ASP A 120 -1.50 -4.97 -20.32
N PRO A 121 -1.21 -4.04 -19.39
CA PRO A 121 0.16 -3.54 -19.20
C PRO A 121 1.16 -4.60 -18.74
N LEU A 122 0.68 -5.76 -18.26
CA LEU A 122 1.46 -6.85 -17.69
C LEU A 122 1.44 -8.09 -18.58
N HIS A 123 0.27 -8.56 -18.99
CA HIS A 123 0.07 -9.75 -19.83
C HIS A 123 -1.33 -9.79 -20.47
N ASP A 124 -1.49 -10.59 -21.53
CA ASP A 124 -2.79 -10.85 -22.17
C ASP A 124 -3.71 -11.71 -21.26
N PRO A 125 -5.05 -11.69 -21.42
CA PRO A 125 -5.97 -12.49 -20.60
C PRO A 125 -5.78 -14.03 -20.68
N GLU A 126 -5.26 -14.56 -21.79
CA GLU A 126 -4.91 -15.97 -22.01
C GLU A 126 -6.02 -16.99 -21.62
N GLY A 127 -7.29 -16.69 -21.94
CA GLY A 127 -8.45 -17.51 -21.58
C GLY A 127 -8.98 -17.27 -20.16
N GLY A 128 -8.38 -16.35 -19.43
CA GLY A 128 -8.78 -15.93 -18.09
C GLY A 128 -9.94 -14.92 -18.09
N VAL A 129 -10.27 -14.43 -16.90
CA VAL A 129 -11.29 -13.39 -16.69
C VAL A 129 -10.62 -12.02 -16.70
N ALA A 130 -11.15 -11.12 -17.52
CA ALA A 130 -10.74 -9.72 -17.61
C ALA A 130 -11.95 -8.84 -17.98
N PHE A 131 -11.83 -7.53 -17.86
CA PHE A 131 -12.89 -6.58 -18.20
C PHE A 131 -12.29 -5.22 -18.55
N GLY A 132 -13.12 -4.33 -19.12
CA GLY A 132 -12.70 -2.98 -19.47
C GLY A 132 -12.49 -2.08 -18.25
N VAL A 133 -11.37 -1.36 -18.23
CA VAL A 133 -10.96 -0.45 -17.16
C VAL A 133 -10.78 0.96 -17.74
N PRO A 134 -11.57 1.96 -17.29
CA PRO A 134 -11.31 3.36 -17.61
C PRO A 134 -9.96 3.81 -17.04
N VAL A 135 -9.15 4.55 -17.81
CA VAL A 135 -7.78 4.94 -17.41
C VAL A 135 -7.52 6.44 -17.41
N ARG A 136 -8.41 7.27 -17.94
CA ARG A 136 -8.25 8.73 -17.92
C ARG A 136 -8.41 9.27 -16.49
N PRO A 137 -7.86 10.44 -16.15
CA PRO A 137 -8.11 11.09 -14.86
C PRO A 137 -9.61 11.23 -14.53
N CYS A 138 -9.99 11.23 -13.24
CA CYS A 138 -11.39 11.14 -12.83
C CYS A 138 -12.25 12.36 -13.18
N ASP A 139 -11.64 13.51 -13.42
CA ASP A 139 -12.29 14.73 -13.93
C ASP A 139 -12.53 14.69 -15.45
N GLU A 140 -11.81 13.84 -16.19
CA GLU A 140 -11.98 13.60 -17.62
C GLU A 140 -12.89 12.38 -17.90
N ASP A 141 -12.76 11.32 -17.09
CA ASP A 141 -13.61 10.13 -17.14
C ASP A 141 -14.02 9.68 -15.74
N PRO A 142 -15.24 10.01 -15.29
CA PRO A 142 -15.69 9.71 -13.92
C PRO A 142 -16.04 8.23 -13.72
N ARG A 143 -16.03 7.40 -14.78
CA ARG A 143 -16.43 5.99 -14.68
C ARG A 143 -15.49 5.20 -13.80
N GLY A 144 -16.07 4.52 -12.81
CA GLY A 144 -15.33 3.65 -11.89
C GLY A 144 -14.44 4.39 -10.89
N CYS A 145 -14.51 5.72 -10.83
CA CYS A 145 -13.83 6.48 -9.79
C CYS A 145 -14.46 6.18 -8.43
N LEU A 146 -13.61 6.15 -7.41
CA LEU A 146 -13.92 5.65 -6.07
C LEU A 146 -13.86 6.84 -5.10
N ASP A 147 -15.01 7.41 -4.77
CA ASP A 147 -15.09 8.67 -4.02
C ASP A 147 -14.27 8.64 -2.72
N GLY A 148 -13.37 9.61 -2.58
CA GLY A 148 -12.45 9.73 -1.44
C GLY A 148 -11.28 8.76 -1.43
N TYR A 149 -11.18 7.84 -2.41
CA TYR A 149 -10.11 6.85 -2.51
C TYR A 149 -9.80 6.47 -3.96
N MET A 150 -8.71 6.97 -4.55
CA MET A 150 -8.36 6.73 -5.98
C MET A 150 -9.28 7.44 -6.98
N ASP A 151 -9.74 8.64 -6.63
CA ASP A 151 -10.59 9.53 -7.42
C ASP A 151 -9.85 10.80 -7.88
N GLU A 152 -8.52 10.74 -8.01
CA GLU A 152 -7.72 11.93 -8.34
C GLU A 152 -8.00 12.38 -9.79
N GLY A 153 -8.30 13.66 -9.95
CA GLY A 153 -8.31 14.32 -11.24
C GLY A 153 -6.91 14.59 -11.78
N LEU A 154 -6.82 15.18 -12.97
CA LEU A 154 -5.55 15.39 -13.67
C LEU A 154 -4.56 16.25 -12.85
N ASP A 155 -5.04 17.30 -12.20
CA ASP A 155 -4.20 18.14 -11.34
C ASP A 155 -3.78 17.42 -10.05
N GLY A 156 -4.65 16.57 -9.47
CA GLY A 156 -4.29 15.75 -8.31
C GLY A 156 -3.18 14.76 -8.62
N LEU A 157 -3.19 14.19 -9.82
CA LEU A 157 -2.12 13.33 -10.34
C LEU A 157 -0.81 14.07 -10.60
N ARG A 158 -0.88 15.29 -11.14
CA ARG A 158 0.29 16.13 -11.44
C ARG A 158 0.92 16.72 -10.19
N PHE A 159 0.11 17.10 -9.21
CA PHE A 159 0.47 17.87 -8.03
C PHE A 159 -0.01 17.17 -6.73
N PRO A 160 0.43 15.93 -6.45
CA PRO A 160 -0.16 15.05 -5.44
C PRO A 160 -0.06 15.57 -4.00
N GLU A 161 0.85 16.52 -3.72
CA GLU A 161 0.97 17.19 -2.42
C GLU A 161 -0.02 18.34 -2.20
N PHE A 162 -0.57 18.93 -3.26
CA PHE A 162 -1.44 20.11 -3.18
C PHE A 162 -2.93 19.70 -3.12
N ASN A 163 -3.30 19.07 -2.01
CA ASN A 163 -4.63 18.50 -1.80
C ASN A 163 -5.29 19.03 -0.51
N SER A 164 -6.49 18.54 -0.21
CA SER A 164 -7.29 18.93 0.97
C SER A 164 -6.65 18.57 2.32
N ARG A 165 -5.64 17.68 2.34
CA ARG A 165 -4.84 17.31 3.52
C ARG A 165 -3.58 18.16 3.71
N LEU A 166 -3.33 19.12 2.82
CA LEU A 166 -2.16 20.01 2.85
C LEU A 166 -0.85 19.21 2.87
N ASP A 167 -0.73 18.19 2.02
CA ASP A 167 0.46 17.33 1.97
C ASP A 167 1.74 18.04 1.55
N PHE A 168 1.63 19.23 0.98
CA PHE A 168 2.79 20.08 0.75
C PHE A 168 3.50 20.46 2.06
N ILE A 169 2.80 20.42 3.20
CA ILE A 169 3.41 20.35 4.52
C ILE A 169 3.69 18.87 4.77
N ARG A 170 4.90 18.42 4.43
CA ARG A 170 5.30 17.04 4.63
C ARG A 170 5.42 16.76 6.11
N GLU A 171 6.23 17.53 6.82
CA GLU A 171 6.40 17.44 8.27
C GLU A 171 6.28 18.83 8.90
N ALA A 172 5.71 18.90 10.10
CA ALA A 172 5.56 20.11 10.90
C ALA A 172 5.31 19.71 12.35
N TYR A 173 6.34 19.74 13.19
CA TYR A 173 6.23 19.34 14.58
C TYR A 173 7.11 20.18 15.51
N ILE A 174 6.73 20.17 16.77
CA ILE A 174 7.51 20.72 17.88
C ILE A 174 8.11 19.54 18.64
N ASP A 175 9.41 19.61 18.89
CA ASP A 175 10.11 18.71 19.81
C ASP A 175 10.40 19.46 21.11
N ALA A 176 10.06 18.83 22.23
CA ALA A 176 10.32 19.36 23.57
C ALA A 176 10.90 18.28 24.47
N SER A 177 11.92 18.62 25.25
CA SER A 177 12.54 17.72 26.22
C SER A 177 12.36 18.26 27.64
N ILE A 178 11.94 17.40 28.55
CA ILE A 178 11.77 17.72 29.98
C ILE A 178 12.74 16.84 30.77
N PRO A 179 13.71 17.41 31.50
CA PRO A 179 14.59 16.62 32.34
C PRO A 179 13.81 16.00 33.51
N VAL A 180 13.99 14.71 33.74
CA VAL A 180 13.45 13.99 34.90
C VAL A 180 14.62 13.45 35.70
N GLY A 181 14.66 13.75 37.01
CA GLY A 181 15.88 13.73 37.84
C GLY A 181 16.86 12.56 37.60
N GLY A 182 18.16 12.86 37.72
CA GLY A 182 19.24 11.96 37.28
C GLY A 182 19.70 12.34 35.87
N SER A 183 19.92 11.33 35.02
CA SER A 183 20.23 11.48 33.58
C SER A 183 19.02 11.23 32.68
N GLY A 184 17.81 11.16 33.25
CA GLY A 184 16.59 10.84 32.52
C GLY A 184 15.97 12.05 31.82
N GLU A 185 15.24 11.79 30.75
CA GLU A 185 14.56 12.82 29.96
C GLU A 185 13.21 12.30 29.43
N ILE A 186 12.21 13.16 29.40
CA ILE A 186 10.95 12.93 28.67
C ILE A 186 10.98 13.81 27.42
N GLY A 187 11.10 13.17 26.25
CA GLY A 187 10.92 13.81 24.95
C GLY A 187 9.45 13.77 24.54
N ILE A 188 8.95 14.86 23.98
CA ILE A 188 7.59 14.97 23.43
C ILE A 188 7.69 15.60 22.06
N ARG A 189 7.23 14.87 21.05
CA ARG A 189 7.04 15.35 19.69
C ARG A 189 5.56 15.51 19.38
N PHE A 190 5.13 16.72 19.03
CA PHE A 190 3.75 17.03 18.69
C PHE A 190 3.66 17.69 17.31
N GLY A 191 2.89 17.08 16.41
CA GLY A 191 2.63 17.61 15.07
C GLY A 191 2.61 16.54 13.99
N LYS A 192 2.65 16.98 12.72
CA LYS A 192 2.69 16.11 11.54
C LYS A 192 4.10 15.55 11.37
N GLN A 193 4.25 14.24 11.56
CA GLN A 193 5.56 13.59 11.71
C GLN A 193 5.53 12.15 11.17
N GLN A 194 6.72 11.56 11.04
CA GLN A 194 6.90 10.12 10.82
C GLN A 194 7.42 9.46 12.09
N VAL A 195 6.97 8.24 12.39
CA VAL A 195 7.42 7.44 13.53
C VAL A 195 7.82 6.06 13.01
N VAL A 196 9.08 5.69 13.24
CA VAL A 196 9.68 4.45 12.75
C VAL A 196 9.95 3.51 13.92
N TRP A 197 9.41 2.29 13.84
CA TRP A 197 9.65 1.22 14.83
C TRP A 197 10.41 0.01 14.27
N GLY A 198 10.47 -0.13 12.94
CA GLY A 198 11.23 -1.18 12.28
C GLY A 198 12.74 -0.94 12.34
N ARG A 199 13.52 -2.03 12.29
CA ARG A 199 14.98 -2.09 12.23
C ARG A 199 15.50 -2.76 10.94
N THR A 200 14.64 -3.50 10.25
CA THR A 200 14.94 -4.23 9.02
C THR A 200 14.54 -3.42 7.79
N ASP A 201 15.28 -3.63 6.71
CA ASP A 201 15.11 -2.87 5.48
C ASP A 201 14.06 -3.54 4.58
N LEU A 202 13.41 -2.74 3.73
CA LEU A 202 12.45 -3.14 2.68
C LEU A 202 11.08 -3.67 3.17
N PHE A 203 11.04 -4.63 4.08
CA PHE A 203 9.76 -5.17 4.57
C PHE A 203 9.38 -4.58 5.93
N ARG A 204 8.12 -4.19 6.03
CA ARG A 204 7.59 -3.44 7.17
C ARG A 204 6.80 -4.38 8.08
N VAL A 205 7.49 -4.99 9.05
CA VAL A 205 6.84 -5.84 10.06
C VAL A 205 6.37 -5.00 11.25
N LEU A 206 7.26 -4.20 11.84
CA LEU A 206 6.91 -3.32 12.96
C LEU A 206 6.64 -1.87 12.53
N ASP A 207 7.14 -1.48 11.36
CA ASP A 207 7.02 -0.13 10.82
C ASP A 207 5.67 0.09 10.13
N VAL A 208 4.56 0.10 10.87
CA VAL A 208 3.20 0.20 10.29
C VAL A 208 2.41 1.44 10.71
N ILE A 209 3.00 2.34 11.52
CA ILE A 209 2.32 3.53 12.05
C ILE A 209 1.95 4.53 10.94
N ASN A 210 2.87 4.78 10.01
CA ASN A 210 2.65 5.68 8.89
C ASN A 210 2.12 4.92 7.65
N PRO A 211 1.08 5.43 6.97
CA PRO A 211 0.69 4.93 5.65
C PRO A 211 1.81 5.12 4.61
N VAL A 212 1.74 4.40 3.50
CA VAL A 212 2.73 4.48 2.40
C VAL A 212 2.07 4.87 1.09
N ASP A 213 2.79 5.67 0.31
CA ASP A 213 2.49 6.00 -1.08
C ASP A 213 3.26 5.09 -2.04
N PHE A 214 2.60 4.02 -2.48
CA PHE A 214 3.14 3.07 -3.46
C PHE A 214 3.06 3.61 -4.91
N SER A 215 2.33 4.70 -5.15
CA SER A 215 2.13 5.28 -6.49
C SER A 215 3.30 6.16 -6.97
N ARG A 216 4.27 6.43 -6.09
CA ARG A 216 5.37 7.34 -6.37
C ARG A 216 6.48 6.68 -7.20
N HIS A 217 7.00 5.56 -6.70
CA HIS A 217 7.92 4.61 -7.34
C HIS A 217 8.15 3.46 -6.33
N ASN A 218 7.28 2.45 -6.34
CA ASN A 218 7.34 1.33 -5.39
C ASN A 218 8.75 0.69 -5.35
N ILE A 219 9.15 0.10 -4.21
CA ILE A 219 10.44 -0.57 -3.88
C ILE A 219 11.76 0.13 -4.28
N TYR A 220 11.73 1.20 -5.06
CA TYR A 220 12.89 1.92 -5.58
C TYR A 220 13.10 3.26 -4.88
N ASP A 221 12.03 3.99 -4.55
CA ASP A 221 12.13 5.19 -3.72
C ASP A 221 12.37 4.79 -2.25
N GLU A 222 13.11 5.63 -1.52
CA GLU A 222 13.41 5.40 -0.11
C GLU A 222 12.14 5.44 0.75
N LEU A 223 12.09 4.62 1.80
CA LEU A 223 10.90 4.52 2.67
C LEU A 223 10.59 5.84 3.38
N GLU A 224 11.62 6.62 3.72
CA GLU A 224 11.46 7.96 4.30
C GLU A 224 10.70 8.93 3.40
N ASP A 225 10.70 8.66 2.09
CA ASP A 225 10.12 9.48 1.05
C ASP A 225 8.70 9.04 0.67
N THR A 226 8.44 7.73 0.76
CA THR A 226 7.14 7.11 0.45
C THR A 226 6.19 7.04 1.65
N ARG A 227 6.70 7.05 2.89
CA ARG A 227 5.86 7.19 4.08
C ARG A 227 5.10 8.52 4.05
N ILE A 228 3.87 8.46 4.50
CA ILE A 228 2.97 9.60 4.62
C ILE A 228 2.98 10.05 6.09
N PRO A 229 3.49 11.25 6.39
CA PRO A 229 3.50 11.79 7.75
C PRO A 229 2.08 12.08 8.25
N MET A 230 1.85 11.81 9.52
CA MET A 230 0.53 11.91 10.17
C MET A 230 0.59 12.85 11.37
N TRP A 231 -0.53 13.49 11.72
CA TRP A 231 -0.65 14.28 12.95
C TRP A 231 -0.67 13.38 14.19
N MET A 232 0.41 13.44 14.99
CA MET A 232 0.61 12.55 16.13
C MET A 232 1.20 13.28 17.35
N ILE A 233 1.01 12.67 18.52
CA ILE A 233 1.85 12.88 19.69
C ILE A 233 2.73 11.64 19.82
N ASN A 234 4.03 11.83 19.96
CA ASN A 234 4.97 10.78 20.36
C ASN A 234 5.67 11.25 21.63
N ALA A 235 5.50 10.52 22.72
CA ALA A 235 6.14 10.79 24.00
C ALA A 235 7.09 9.66 24.35
N GLU A 236 8.35 9.99 24.63
CA GLU A 236 9.42 9.06 24.93
C GLU A 236 10.04 9.39 26.28
N TRP A 237 9.96 8.45 27.22
CA TRP A 237 10.68 8.51 28.48
C TRP A 237 11.98 7.71 28.38
N ARG A 238 13.09 8.44 28.36
CA ARG A 238 14.45 7.92 28.35
C ARG A 238 14.96 7.79 29.77
N LEU A 239 15.09 6.57 30.27
CA LEU A 239 15.64 6.33 31.61
C LEU A 239 17.16 6.29 31.61
N GLY A 240 17.77 6.03 30.46
CA GLY A 240 19.19 5.72 30.37
C GLY A 240 19.51 4.35 30.97
N GLY A 241 20.76 4.19 31.41
CA GLY A 241 21.21 2.96 32.07
C GLY A 241 20.54 2.73 33.43
N THR A 242 20.12 1.50 33.67
CA THR A 242 19.54 1.03 34.94
C THR A 242 20.44 -0.04 35.58
N GLU A 243 20.08 -0.58 36.76
CA GLU A 243 20.85 -1.69 37.36
C GLU A 243 20.87 -2.95 36.48
N THR A 244 19.86 -3.14 35.62
CA THR A 244 19.69 -4.35 34.81
C THR A 244 20.01 -4.11 33.33
N PHE A 245 19.64 -2.95 32.80
CA PHE A 245 19.73 -2.61 31.37
C PHE A 245 20.78 -1.53 31.14
N ASP A 246 21.56 -1.68 30.07
CA ASP A 246 22.57 -0.70 29.65
C ASP A 246 21.89 0.61 29.17
N ASP A 247 20.68 0.48 28.61
CA ASP A 247 19.76 1.58 28.27
C ASP A 247 18.31 1.07 28.31
N LEU A 248 17.35 1.93 28.67
CA LEU A 248 15.94 1.59 28.69
C LEU A 248 15.05 2.81 28.39
N ASN A 249 14.20 2.69 27.38
CA ASN A 249 13.31 3.75 26.91
C ASN A 249 11.89 3.22 26.77
N PHE A 250 10.91 4.07 27.11
CA PHE A 250 9.49 3.81 26.96
C PHE A 250 8.91 4.87 26.04
N SER A 251 8.14 4.47 25.04
CA SER A 251 7.49 5.40 24.12
C SER A 251 6.00 5.10 24.00
N VAL A 252 5.20 6.15 23.86
CA VAL A 252 3.78 6.10 23.56
C VAL A 252 3.53 6.99 22.36
N VAL A 253 2.89 6.44 21.34
CA VAL A 253 2.45 7.17 20.15
C VAL A 253 0.93 7.20 20.13
N TRP A 254 0.36 8.38 19.89
CA TRP A 254 -1.06 8.56 19.63
C TRP A 254 -1.22 9.30 18.31
N ASN A 255 -1.75 8.59 17.31
CA ASN A 255 -2.11 9.13 16.02
C ASN A 255 -3.58 9.52 16.02
N PHE A 256 -3.83 10.82 16.10
CA PHE A 256 -5.17 11.41 16.19
C PHE A 256 -5.63 12.02 14.85
N ASP A 257 -4.85 11.87 13.79
CA ASP A 257 -5.16 12.35 12.46
C ASP A 257 -6.38 11.64 11.87
N LYS A 258 -7.04 12.25 10.88
CA LYS A 258 -8.06 11.57 10.09
C LYS A 258 -7.44 10.38 9.38
N PHE A 259 -8.11 9.22 9.46
CA PHE A 259 -7.68 7.99 8.83
C PHE A 259 -7.23 8.22 7.39
N ARG A 260 -6.18 7.49 7.01
CA ARG A 260 -5.57 7.61 5.71
C ARG A 260 -5.15 6.24 5.20
N PRO A 261 -5.75 5.75 4.11
CA PRO A 261 -5.33 4.51 3.48
C PRO A 261 -3.98 4.71 2.77
N ALA A 262 -3.30 3.59 2.49
CA ALA A 262 -2.16 3.60 1.61
C ALA A 262 -2.57 4.02 0.18
N ARG A 263 -1.73 4.80 -0.49
CA ARG A 263 -1.95 5.13 -1.91
C ARG A 263 -1.39 4.01 -2.76
N LEU A 264 -2.27 3.17 -3.31
CA LEU A 264 -1.87 2.02 -4.12
C LEU A 264 -1.61 2.37 -5.60
N GLY A 265 -1.93 3.61 -5.99
CA GLY A 265 -1.97 4.07 -7.39
C GLY A 265 -3.35 3.83 -8.00
N GLN A 266 -3.91 4.84 -8.68
CA GLN A 266 -5.16 4.69 -9.42
C GLN A 266 -4.90 4.18 -10.84
N ALA A 267 -5.91 3.60 -11.48
CA ALA A 267 -5.77 3.12 -12.86
C ALA A 267 -5.36 4.26 -13.80
N GLY A 268 -4.50 3.95 -14.78
CA GLY A 268 -3.95 4.93 -15.71
C GLY A 268 -2.79 5.77 -15.16
N THR A 269 -2.32 5.49 -13.95
CA THR A 269 -1.07 6.05 -13.44
C THR A 269 0.14 5.17 -13.81
N PRO A 270 1.35 5.74 -13.94
CA PRO A 270 2.53 4.98 -14.36
C PRO A 270 3.06 3.97 -13.32
N TYR A 271 2.68 4.13 -12.05
CA TYR A 271 3.04 3.24 -10.95
C TYR A 271 1.81 2.93 -10.12
N GLN A 272 1.44 1.65 -10.14
CA GLN A 272 0.40 1.08 -9.30
C GLN A 272 0.87 -0.29 -8.84
N ILE A 273 0.66 -0.58 -7.55
CA ILE A 273 1.12 -1.84 -6.98
C ILE A 273 0.21 -2.97 -7.44
N LEU A 274 0.78 -3.95 -8.16
CA LEU A 274 0.09 -5.15 -8.63
C LEU A 274 -1.21 -4.88 -9.43
N ASP A 275 -1.31 -3.74 -10.11
CA ASP A 275 -2.50 -3.32 -10.90
C ASP A 275 -3.80 -3.21 -10.08
N VAL A 276 -3.71 -3.08 -8.76
CA VAL A 276 -4.89 -3.07 -7.86
C VAL A 276 -5.80 -1.88 -8.12
N GLY A 277 -5.24 -0.72 -8.51
CA GLY A 277 -6.02 0.47 -8.87
C GLY A 277 -6.90 0.23 -10.10
N SER A 278 -6.35 -0.44 -11.13
CA SER A 278 -7.10 -0.86 -12.31
C SER A 278 -8.19 -1.86 -11.96
N PHE A 279 -7.89 -2.85 -11.11
CA PHE A 279 -8.90 -3.81 -10.65
C PHE A 279 -10.06 -3.10 -9.93
N PHE A 280 -9.78 -2.22 -8.96
CA PHE A 280 -10.83 -1.52 -8.24
C PHE A 280 -11.64 -0.59 -9.13
N ARG A 281 -10.99 0.18 -10.01
CA ARG A 281 -11.67 1.08 -10.95
C ARG A 281 -12.56 0.34 -11.93
N GLY A 282 -12.07 -0.76 -12.52
CA GLY A 282 -12.87 -1.56 -13.44
C GLY A 282 -14.04 -2.25 -12.73
N MET A 283 -13.83 -2.79 -11.53
CA MET A 283 -14.92 -3.38 -10.73
C MET A 283 -15.96 -2.33 -10.31
N LYS A 284 -15.56 -1.12 -9.93
CA LYS A 284 -16.50 -0.03 -9.65
C LYS A 284 -17.29 0.37 -10.89
N ASN A 285 -16.63 0.45 -12.05
CA ASN A 285 -17.31 0.72 -13.32
C ASN A 285 -18.33 -0.38 -13.67
N CYS A 286 -17.98 -1.66 -13.49
CA CYS A 286 -18.88 -2.79 -13.65
C CYS A 286 -20.12 -2.67 -12.74
N TRP A 287 -19.95 -2.21 -11.50
CA TRP A 287 -21.08 -2.01 -10.59
C TRP A 287 -21.95 -0.83 -11.02
N ASP A 288 -21.36 0.35 -11.23
CA ASP A 288 -22.11 1.58 -11.49
C ASP A 288 -22.80 1.58 -12.85
N ASN A 289 -22.08 1.13 -13.88
CA ASN A 289 -22.48 1.29 -15.27
C ASN A 289 -22.69 -0.04 -16.00
N GLY A 290 -22.36 -1.18 -15.38
CA GLY A 290 -22.30 -2.49 -16.05
C GLY A 290 -21.04 -2.64 -16.91
N CYS A 291 -20.73 -3.86 -17.35
CA CYS A 291 -19.54 -4.11 -18.15
C CYS A 291 -19.59 -5.44 -18.91
N THR A 292 -18.70 -5.61 -19.89
CA THR A 292 -18.43 -6.90 -20.52
C THR A 292 -17.28 -7.60 -19.80
N VAL A 293 -17.48 -8.85 -19.40
CA VAL A 293 -16.48 -9.68 -18.73
C VAL A 293 -16.02 -10.81 -19.65
N ALA A 294 -14.72 -10.91 -19.86
CA ALA A 294 -14.08 -11.91 -20.71
C ALA A 294 -14.31 -13.33 -20.19
N ASN A 295 -14.58 -14.26 -21.11
CA ASN A 295 -14.65 -15.70 -20.86
C ASN A 295 -15.50 -16.14 -19.64
N PHE A 296 -16.50 -15.36 -19.24
CA PHE A 296 -17.27 -15.66 -18.04
C PHE A 296 -18.27 -16.80 -18.26
N ALA A 297 -19.10 -16.71 -19.30
CA ALA A 297 -20.14 -17.70 -19.55
C ALA A 297 -19.52 -19.02 -20.03
N GLY A 298 -19.74 -20.09 -19.25
CA GLY A 298 -19.16 -21.41 -19.51
C GLY A 298 -17.63 -21.43 -19.50
N GLY A 299 -16.99 -20.40 -18.94
CA GLY A 299 -15.52 -20.26 -18.96
C GLY A 299 -14.94 -19.90 -20.32
N VAL A 300 -15.76 -19.53 -21.31
CA VAL A 300 -15.28 -19.34 -22.69
C VAL A 300 -15.93 -18.19 -23.46
N PHE A 301 -17.09 -17.69 -23.04
CA PHE A 301 -17.76 -16.59 -23.73
C PHE A 301 -17.73 -15.31 -22.92
N ALA A 302 -17.45 -14.19 -23.59
CA ALA A 302 -17.63 -12.87 -22.99
C ALA A 302 -19.11 -12.64 -22.67
N THR A 303 -19.40 -12.00 -21.54
CA THR A 303 -20.77 -11.80 -21.04
C THR A 303 -20.98 -10.36 -20.63
N ASP A 304 -22.12 -9.78 -21.00
CA ASP A 304 -22.51 -8.43 -20.60
C ASP A 304 -23.32 -8.47 -19.31
N PHE A 305 -22.77 -7.82 -18.28
CA PHE A 305 -23.42 -7.64 -16.99
C PHE A 305 -24.06 -6.25 -16.92
N PRO A 306 -25.37 -6.16 -16.62
CA PRO A 306 -25.99 -4.90 -16.23
C PRO A 306 -25.34 -4.28 -14.98
N ALA A 307 -25.59 -2.99 -14.75
CA ALA A 307 -25.23 -2.32 -13.52
C ALA A 307 -25.86 -2.99 -12.27
N ASN A 308 -25.20 -2.84 -11.13
CA ASN A 308 -25.54 -3.37 -9.82
C ASN A 308 -25.58 -4.90 -9.72
N VAL A 309 -24.85 -5.62 -10.59
CA VAL A 309 -24.77 -7.09 -10.54
C VAL A 309 -23.46 -7.56 -9.91
N ILE A 310 -22.33 -7.10 -10.40
CA ILE A 310 -20.98 -7.46 -9.95
C ILE A 310 -20.14 -6.19 -9.83
N GLY A 311 -19.07 -6.22 -9.05
CA GLY A 311 -18.14 -5.09 -8.97
C GLY A 311 -17.82 -4.64 -7.55
N ILE A 312 -17.37 -3.40 -7.42
CA ILE A 312 -17.22 -2.71 -6.14
C ILE A 312 -18.39 -1.77 -5.99
N ARG A 313 -19.14 -1.89 -4.90
CA ARG A 313 -20.35 -1.10 -4.66
C ARG A 313 -19.99 0.23 -4.02
N ASP A 314 -19.19 0.17 -2.96
CA ASP A 314 -18.81 1.34 -2.18
C ASP A 314 -17.42 1.20 -1.54
N VAL A 315 -16.89 2.34 -1.06
CA VAL A 315 -15.66 2.42 -0.27
C VAL A 315 -15.96 3.02 1.09
N ASN A 316 -15.85 2.20 2.13
CA ASN A 316 -16.16 2.60 3.49
C ASN A 316 -14.87 3.09 4.17
N LEU A 317 -14.58 4.38 4.00
CA LEU A 317 -13.48 5.04 4.71
C LEU A 317 -13.90 5.38 6.15
N PRO A 318 -13.12 4.97 7.16
CA PRO A 318 -13.32 5.40 8.54
C PRO A 318 -13.36 6.93 8.67
N ASP A 319 -14.48 7.45 9.16
CA ASP A 319 -14.61 8.87 9.50
C ASP A 319 -13.68 9.27 10.64
N TRP A 320 -13.38 10.57 10.74
CA TRP A 320 -12.62 11.05 11.90
C TRP A 320 -13.50 10.99 13.16
N SER A 321 -13.07 10.18 14.12
CA SER A 321 -13.62 10.08 15.46
C SER A 321 -12.52 9.70 16.43
N ILE A 322 -12.73 9.91 17.74
CA ILE A 322 -11.76 9.48 18.76
C ILE A 322 -11.56 7.96 18.72
N ASP A 323 -12.63 7.19 18.47
CA ASP A 323 -12.58 5.73 18.37
C ASP A 323 -11.74 5.25 17.17
N ASN A 324 -11.66 6.06 16.10
CA ASN A 324 -10.86 5.78 14.92
C ASN A 324 -9.41 6.28 15.02
N THR A 325 -9.01 6.90 16.14
CA THR A 325 -7.59 7.23 16.41
C THR A 325 -6.79 5.98 16.75
N GLN A 326 -5.46 6.02 16.59
CA GLN A 326 -4.58 4.85 16.73
C GLN A 326 -3.59 5.10 17.86
N ILE A 327 -3.30 4.08 18.67
CA ILE A 327 -2.42 4.21 19.83
C ILE A 327 -1.46 3.04 19.91
N GLY A 328 -0.21 3.34 20.24
CA GLY A 328 0.83 2.35 20.42
C GLY A 328 1.74 2.66 21.59
N ALA A 329 2.35 1.62 22.13
CA ALA A 329 3.37 1.69 23.16
C ALA A 329 4.55 0.80 22.78
N LYS A 330 5.76 1.28 23.04
CA LYS A 330 7.00 0.54 22.81
C LYS A 330 7.91 0.67 24.02
N ILE A 331 8.51 -0.44 24.43
CA ILE A 331 9.66 -0.48 25.34
C ILE A 331 10.86 -0.94 24.53
N GLU A 332 11.98 -0.26 24.63
CA GLU A 332 13.22 -0.64 23.97
C GLU A 332 14.42 -0.37 24.86
N GLY A 333 15.53 -1.05 24.58
CA GLY A 333 16.72 -0.91 25.39
C GLY A 333 17.83 -1.84 24.97
N VAL A 334 18.87 -1.88 25.79
CA VAL A 334 20.03 -2.75 25.59
C VAL A 334 20.26 -3.58 26.85
N TYR A 335 20.39 -4.89 26.68
CA TYR A 335 20.72 -5.82 27.75
C TYR A 335 21.93 -6.67 27.35
N LYS A 336 23.06 -6.47 28.02
CA LYS A 336 24.31 -7.24 27.78
C LYS A 336 24.75 -7.20 26.31
N GLY A 337 24.63 -6.03 25.69
CA GLY A 337 24.99 -5.82 24.29
C GLY A 337 23.97 -6.33 23.26
N ILE A 338 22.80 -6.83 23.70
CA ILE A 338 21.67 -7.17 22.82
C ILE A 338 20.67 -6.03 22.87
N GLY A 339 20.44 -5.38 21.73
CA GLY A 339 19.40 -4.36 21.60
C GLY A 339 18.05 -5.03 21.40
N PHE A 340 17.02 -4.63 22.14
CA PHE A 340 15.68 -5.21 22.02
C PHE A 340 14.58 -4.15 21.91
N SER A 341 13.41 -4.55 21.42
CA SER A 341 12.17 -3.80 21.61
C SER A 341 10.99 -4.75 21.81
N LEU A 342 9.96 -4.29 22.51
CA LEU A 342 8.63 -4.88 22.55
C LEU A 342 7.63 -3.77 22.22
N ASN A 343 6.70 -4.08 21.32
CA ASN A 343 5.80 -3.12 20.70
C ASN A 343 4.36 -3.61 20.82
N TYR A 344 3.45 -2.70 21.09
CA TYR A 344 2.01 -2.88 20.91
C TYR A 344 1.46 -1.71 20.09
N LEU A 345 0.59 -2.00 19.13
CA LEU A 345 -0.10 -0.97 18.34
C LEU A 345 -1.53 -1.42 18.05
N ASN A 346 -2.49 -0.56 18.35
CA ASN A 346 -3.87 -0.71 17.91
C ASN A 346 -4.15 0.35 16.84
N TYR A 347 -4.37 -0.10 15.61
CA TYR A 347 -4.45 0.76 14.43
C TYR A 347 -5.52 0.27 13.45
N ILE A 348 -5.86 1.10 12.47
CA ILE A 348 -6.72 0.69 11.37
C ILE A 348 -5.79 0.32 10.21
N SER A 349 -6.03 -0.85 9.59
CA SER A 349 -5.28 -1.29 8.41
C SER A 349 -5.30 -0.19 7.35
N GLN A 350 -4.13 0.11 6.80
CA GLN A 350 -3.99 1.06 5.70
C GLN A 350 -4.20 0.40 4.34
N LEU A 351 -4.17 -0.94 4.31
CA LEU A 351 -4.50 -1.75 3.14
C LEU A 351 -5.97 -2.19 3.22
N PRO A 352 -6.69 -2.18 2.08
CA PRO A 352 -8.09 -2.52 2.04
C PRO A 352 -8.35 -4.02 2.18
N SER A 353 -9.55 -4.35 2.67
CA SER A 353 -10.20 -5.65 2.62
C SER A 353 -11.45 -5.57 1.74
N LEU A 354 -11.88 -6.69 1.16
CA LEU A 354 -13.06 -6.76 0.30
C LEU A 354 -14.15 -7.59 0.95
N HIS A 355 -15.28 -6.96 1.26
CA HIS A 355 -16.44 -7.60 1.88
C HIS A 355 -17.53 -7.86 0.84
N GLY A 356 -17.87 -9.13 0.62
CA GLY A 356 -18.77 -9.59 -0.43
C GLY A 356 -20.28 -9.41 -0.16
N GLY A 357 -21.08 -10.08 -0.99
CA GLY A 357 -22.52 -9.85 -1.15
C GLY A 357 -23.47 -10.21 0.01
N SER A 358 -22.98 -10.45 1.23
CA SER A 358 -23.82 -10.65 2.42
C SER A 358 -23.98 -9.42 3.31
N ALA A 359 -23.19 -8.36 3.07
CA ALA A 359 -23.36 -7.02 3.62
C ALA A 359 -23.46 -5.98 2.48
N GLY A 360 -23.79 -4.72 2.78
CA GLY A 360 -23.81 -3.62 1.80
C GLY A 360 -25.09 -3.50 0.95
N PRO A 361 -25.06 -2.72 -0.14
CA PRO A 361 -26.19 -2.60 -1.07
C PRO A 361 -26.56 -3.95 -1.70
N ALA A 362 -27.86 -4.18 -1.87
CA ALA A 362 -28.37 -5.36 -2.54
C ALA A 362 -27.91 -5.41 -4.00
N ALA A 363 -27.63 -6.60 -4.52
CA ALA A 363 -27.25 -6.81 -5.91
C ALA A 363 -28.46 -7.26 -6.74
N PHE A 364 -28.55 -6.77 -7.97
CA PHE A 364 -29.54 -7.16 -8.94
C PHE A 364 -29.24 -8.54 -9.52
N ASN A 365 -30.23 -9.43 -9.55
CA ASN A 365 -30.11 -10.69 -10.29
C ASN A 365 -30.52 -10.49 -11.76
N PRO A 366 -29.60 -10.64 -12.73
CA PRO A 366 -29.90 -10.43 -14.15
C PRO A 366 -30.56 -11.65 -14.82
N PHE A 367 -30.84 -12.73 -14.09
CA PHE A 367 -31.52 -13.93 -14.62
C PHE A 367 -33.06 -13.85 -14.50
N CYS A 368 -33.60 -12.63 -14.46
CA CYS A 368 -35.04 -12.40 -14.42
C CYS A 368 -35.76 -13.13 -15.56
N GLY A 369 -36.73 -13.99 -15.23
CA GLY A 369 -37.49 -14.79 -16.21
C GLY A 369 -36.94 -16.19 -16.48
N ALA A 370 -35.80 -16.58 -15.91
CA ALA A 370 -35.38 -17.99 -15.91
C ALA A 370 -36.26 -18.81 -14.93
N PRO A 371 -36.65 -20.06 -15.28
CA PRO A 371 -37.47 -20.89 -14.40
C PRO A 371 -36.84 -21.07 -13.01
N GLY A 372 -37.53 -20.62 -11.97
CA GLY A 372 -37.07 -20.72 -10.58
C GLY A 372 -36.08 -19.64 -10.12
N ALA A 373 -35.76 -18.65 -10.96
CA ALA A 373 -34.89 -17.54 -10.57
C ALA A 373 -35.65 -16.50 -9.71
N ASP A 374 -35.08 -16.20 -8.54
CA ASP A 374 -35.50 -15.08 -7.71
C ASP A 374 -35.05 -13.76 -8.35
N CYS A 375 -36.00 -12.91 -8.74
CA CYS A 375 -35.77 -11.72 -9.55
C CYS A 375 -35.61 -10.47 -8.68
N GLY A 376 -34.71 -9.57 -9.07
CA GLY A 376 -34.56 -8.25 -8.44
C GLY A 376 -33.39 -8.15 -7.45
N PHE A 377 -33.42 -7.08 -6.67
CA PHE A 377 -32.38 -6.70 -5.71
C PHE A 377 -32.51 -7.51 -4.42
N ALA A 378 -31.46 -8.23 -4.06
CA ALA A 378 -31.36 -8.92 -2.77
C ALA A 378 -29.90 -8.98 -2.31
N GLN A 379 -29.68 -9.34 -1.04
CA GLN A 379 -28.36 -9.80 -0.60
C GLN A 379 -28.08 -11.14 -1.26
N ARG A 380 -26.87 -11.29 -1.80
CA ARG A 380 -26.46 -12.45 -2.61
C ARG A 380 -25.14 -12.97 -2.05
N PRO A 381 -25.18 -13.87 -1.04
CA PRO A 381 -24.00 -14.58 -0.55
C PRO A 381 -23.13 -15.12 -1.68
N TYR A 382 -21.81 -15.05 -1.51
CA TYR A 382 -20.80 -15.52 -2.47
C TYR A 382 -20.76 -14.78 -3.83
N LEU A 383 -21.53 -13.71 -4.00
CA LEU A 383 -21.48 -12.91 -5.22
C LEU A 383 -20.24 -12.01 -5.20
N ILE A 384 -19.61 -11.87 -6.37
CA ILE A 384 -18.48 -10.97 -6.64
C ILE A 384 -18.91 -9.49 -6.72
N ALA A 385 -19.62 -9.05 -5.69
CA ALA A 385 -20.02 -7.68 -5.43
C ALA A 385 -19.46 -7.31 -4.05
N PHE A 386 -18.53 -6.36 -4.01
CA PHE A 386 -17.70 -6.09 -2.83
C PHE A 386 -17.87 -4.65 -2.33
N ASP A 387 -17.73 -4.46 -1.03
CA ASP A 387 -17.43 -3.16 -0.42
C ASP A 387 -15.95 -3.15 -0.01
N ILE A 388 -15.27 -2.01 -0.19
CA ILE A 388 -13.91 -1.83 0.32
C ILE A 388 -13.99 -1.40 1.78
N GLU A 389 -13.30 -2.14 2.66
CA GLU A 389 -13.26 -1.93 4.10
C GLU A 389 -11.84 -1.85 4.64
N PHE A 390 -11.66 -1.28 5.82
CA PHE A 390 -10.35 -1.13 6.48
C PHE A 390 -10.42 -1.63 7.94
N PRO A 391 -10.03 -2.88 8.21
CA PRO A 391 -10.23 -3.50 9.53
C PRO A 391 -9.31 -2.92 10.61
N ARG A 392 -9.75 -3.00 11.87
CA ARG A 392 -8.94 -2.64 13.05
C ARG A 392 -8.02 -3.79 13.43
N ILE A 393 -6.73 -3.50 13.55
CA ILE A 393 -5.67 -4.47 13.83
C ILE A 393 -5.05 -4.20 15.21
N ASN A 394 -4.78 -5.27 15.96
CA ASN A 394 -3.88 -5.25 17.10
C ASN A 394 -2.56 -5.91 16.72
N LEU A 395 -1.46 -5.18 16.82
CA LEU A 395 -0.11 -5.70 16.60
C LEU A 395 0.61 -5.83 17.93
N PHE A 396 1.17 -7.01 18.18
CA PHE A 396 2.12 -7.30 19.24
C PHE A 396 3.42 -7.72 18.58
N GLY A 397 4.50 -7.01 18.85
CA GLY A 397 5.75 -7.29 18.16
C GLY A 397 6.98 -7.09 19.02
N GLY A 398 8.11 -7.49 18.49
CA GLY A 398 9.39 -7.29 19.14
C GLY A 398 10.54 -7.42 18.17
N SER A 399 11.67 -6.84 18.55
CA SER A 399 12.89 -6.92 17.75
C SER A 399 14.10 -7.25 18.62
N LEU A 400 15.12 -7.84 18.00
CA LEU A 400 16.42 -8.10 18.58
C LEU A 400 17.51 -7.72 17.56
N ASP A 401 18.55 -7.04 18.03
CA ASP A 401 19.78 -6.78 17.27
C ASP A 401 20.97 -7.21 18.12
N PHE A 402 21.87 -8.01 17.55
CA PHE A 402 23.07 -8.47 18.24
C PHE A 402 24.21 -8.83 17.27
N TYR A 403 25.45 -8.67 17.76
CA TYR A 403 26.67 -9.04 17.05
C TYR A 403 27.21 -10.40 17.52
N LEU A 404 27.54 -11.27 16.58
CA LEU A 404 28.20 -12.55 16.83
C LEU A 404 29.67 -12.50 16.38
N ASP A 405 30.58 -12.44 17.36
CA ASP A 405 32.01 -12.31 17.11
C ASP A 405 32.64 -13.53 16.41
N SER A 406 32.12 -14.74 16.67
CA SER A 406 32.63 -16.00 16.08
C SER A 406 32.56 -16.05 14.56
N ILE A 407 31.59 -15.33 13.97
CA ILE A 407 31.37 -15.25 12.52
C ILE A 407 31.41 -13.80 12.02
N LYS A 408 31.81 -12.85 12.88
CA LYS A 408 31.92 -11.41 12.59
C LYS A 408 30.67 -10.84 11.89
N SER A 409 29.49 -11.19 12.39
CA SER A 409 28.22 -10.89 11.73
C SER A 409 27.24 -10.21 12.69
N VAL A 410 26.40 -9.34 12.14
CA VAL A 410 25.25 -8.73 12.84
C VAL A 410 23.99 -9.51 12.46
N PHE A 411 23.14 -9.78 13.44
CA PHE A 411 21.82 -10.35 13.24
C PHE A 411 20.75 -9.38 13.69
N ARG A 412 19.70 -9.25 12.86
CA ARG A 412 18.49 -8.48 13.15
C ARG A 412 17.30 -9.42 13.09
N VAL A 413 16.49 -9.45 14.13
CA VAL A 413 15.27 -10.23 14.16
C VAL A 413 14.11 -9.31 14.47
N GLU A 414 13.04 -9.41 13.69
CA GLU A 414 11.76 -8.79 13.98
C GLU A 414 10.67 -9.85 13.96
N VAL A 415 9.71 -9.74 14.87
CA VAL A 415 8.52 -10.59 14.91
C VAL A 415 7.32 -9.71 15.21
N ALA A 416 6.23 -9.92 14.48
CA ALA A 416 4.92 -9.36 14.80
C ALA A 416 3.86 -10.46 14.75
N TYR A 417 3.03 -10.49 15.78
CA TYR A 417 1.76 -11.18 15.80
C TYR A 417 0.65 -10.14 15.69
N THR A 418 -0.28 -10.35 14.78
CA THR A 418 -1.41 -9.46 14.54
C THR A 418 -2.73 -10.21 14.69
N SER A 419 -3.72 -9.55 15.27
CA SER A 419 -5.12 -9.99 15.27
C SER A 419 -6.02 -8.94 14.62
N GLY A 420 -7.12 -9.38 14.01
CA GLY A 420 -8.01 -8.52 13.22
C GLY A 420 -7.72 -8.47 11.73
N GLU A 421 -6.72 -9.20 11.22
CA GLU A 421 -6.41 -9.19 9.79
C GLU A 421 -7.45 -9.99 9.00
N GLU A 422 -7.87 -9.46 7.85
CA GLU A 422 -8.88 -10.06 7.01
C GLU A 422 -8.28 -10.57 5.70
N PHE A 423 -8.69 -11.76 5.29
CA PHE A 423 -8.26 -12.41 4.06
C PHE A 423 -9.45 -12.79 3.20
N PRO A 424 -9.35 -12.74 1.86
CA PRO A 424 -10.35 -13.32 0.98
C PRO A 424 -10.58 -14.78 1.34
N ASN A 425 -11.84 -15.20 1.49
CA ASN A 425 -12.20 -16.58 1.84
C ASN A 425 -13.50 -16.99 1.14
N THR A 426 -13.38 -17.83 0.11
CA THR A 426 -14.51 -18.26 -0.70
C THR A 426 -15.42 -19.29 -0.03
N LEU A 427 -15.08 -19.78 1.18
CA LEU A 427 -15.95 -20.63 1.99
C LEU A 427 -16.99 -19.80 2.79
N ARG A 428 -16.79 -18.49 2.91
CA ARG A 428 -17.68 -17.59 3.65
C ARG A 428 -18.67 -16.87 2.73
N PRO A 429 -19.96 -16.72 3.13
CA PRO A 429 -20.95 -15.90 2.41
C PRO A 429 -20.47 -14.49 2.08
N GLU A 430 -19.70 -13.90 2.99
CA GLU A 430 -19.10 -12.58 2.93
C GLU A 430 -17.84 -12.54 2.04
N LEU A 431 -17.35 -13.68 1.54
CA LEU A 431 -16.11 -13.79 0.75
C LEU A 431 -14.82 -13.34 1.47
N PHE A 432 -14.84 -13.16 2.79
CA PHE A 432 -13.65 -12.92 3.60
C PHE A 432 -13.75 -13.64 4.96
N SER A 433 -12.63 -13.77 5.65
CA SER A 433 -12.57 -14.19 7.04
C SER A 433 -11.41 -13.50 7.76
N GLU A 434 -11.60 -13.24 9.05
CA GLU A 434 -10.53 -12.79 9.94
C GLU A 434 -9.58 -13.96 10.28
N SER A 435 -8.29 -13.66 10.39
CA SER A 435 -7.30 -14.60 10.94
C SER A 435 -6.18 -13.85 11.66
N ASP A 436 -5.65 -14.50 12.69
CA ASP A 436 -4.39 -14.07 13.28
C ASP A 436 -3.20 -14.37 12.35
N VAL A 437 -2.19 -13.51 12.36
CA VAL A 437 -1.01 -13.65 11.51
C VAL A 437 0.27 -13.50 12.31
N LEU A 438 1.24 -14.37 12.05
CA LEU A 438 2.60 -14.23 12.55
C LEU A 438 3.54 -13.89 11.39
N ARG A 439 4.20 -12.74 11.47
CA ARG A 439 5.25 -12.30 10.54
C ARG A 439 6.59 -12.18 11.24
N TYR A 440 7.66 -12.54 10.57
CA TYR A 440 9.01 -12.35 11.08
C TYR A 440 10.03 -12.07 10.00
N VAL A 441 11.11 -11.42 10.39
CA VAL A 441 12.28 -11.15 9.57
C VAL A 441 13.52 -11.59 10.32
N ILE A 442 14.43 -12.26 9.62
CA ILE A 442 15.77 -12.57 10.10
C ILE A 442 16.76 -11.99 9.10
N GLY A 443 17.42 -10.91 9.49
CA GLY A 443 18.51 -10.27 8.77
C GLY A 443 19.88 -10.75 9.26
N TRP A 444 20.81 -10.89 8.33
CA TRP A 444 22.20 -11.23 8.56
C TRP A 444 23.08 -10.32 7.72
N ASP A 445 23.92 -9.52 8.38
CA ASP A 445 24.85 -8.61 7.73
C ASP A 445 26.29 -8.97 8.09
N ARG A 446 27.17 -8.97 7.08
CA ARG A 446 28.60 -9.22 7.26
C ARG A 446 29.43 -8.49 6.22
N ASP A 447 30.32 -7.63 6.70
CA ASP A 447 31.40 -7.08 5.88
C ASP A 447 32.45 -8.16 5.59
N THR A 448 32.71 -8.40 4.30
CA THR A 448 33.60 -9.46 3.82
C THR A 448 34.56 -8.91 2.77
N PHE A 449 35.86 -9.13 2.97
CA PHE A 449 36.86 -8.86 1.93
C PHE A 449 36.75 -9.90 0.81
N ILE A 450 36.60 -9.42 -0.42
CA ILE A 450 36.58 -10.24 -1.65
C ILE A 450 37.69 -9.71 -2.56
N PRO A 451 38.96 -10.13 -2.36
CA PRO A 451 40.12 -9.45 -2.94
C PRO A 451 40.17 -9.40 -4.47
N PHE A 452 39.55 -10.38 -5.15
CA PHE A 452 39.51 -10.38 -6.61
C PHE A 452 38.55 -9.34 -7.20
N LEU A 453 37.60 -8.82 -6.40
CA LEU A 453 36.71 -7.73 -6.77
C LEU A 453 37.27 -6.37 -6.32
N ASN A 454 37.76 -6.30 -5.08
CA ASN A 454 38.43 -5.14 -4.52
C ASN A 454 39.35 -5.58 -3.38
N ASP A 455 40.63 -5.25 -3.47
CA ASP A 455 41.66 -5.61 -2.49
C ASP A 455 41.77 -4.62 -1.32
N LYS A 456 41.09 -3.46 -1.41
CA LYS A 456 41.20 -2.36 -0.44
C LYS A 456 39.94 -2.10 0.38
N LYS A 457 38.79 -2.60 -0.04
CA LYS A 457 37.51 -2.40 0.65
C LYS A 457 36.75 -3.72 0.81
N ALA A 458 36.09 -3.86 1.95
CA ALA A 458 35.14 -4.93 2.17
C ALA A 458 33.83 -4.69 1.40
N PHE A 459 33.15 -5.77 1.08
CA PHE A 459 31.79 -5.80 0.55
C PHE A 459 30.84 -6.14 1.68
N LEU A 460 29.72 -5.42 1.77
CA LEU A 460 28.60 -5.80 2.62
C LEU A 460 27.90 -6.98 1.96
N LEU A 461 27.89 -8.12 2.65
CA LEU A 461 26.99 -9.23 2.38
C LEU A 461 25.80 -9.09 3.31
N SER A 462 24.60 -8.94 2.76
CA SER A 462 23.37 -8.84 3.53
C SER A 462 22.38 -9.89 3.03
N ALA A 463 21.86 -10.72 3.93
CA ALA A 463 20.78 -11.65 3.64
C ALA A 463 19.60 -11.37 4.56
N GLN A 464 18.39 -11.47 4.03
CA GLN A 464 17.19 -11.37 4.85
C GLN A 464 16.22 -12.48 4.48
N LEU A 465 15.65 -13.14 5.49
CA LEU A 465 14.56 -14.10 5.35
C LEU A 465 13.30 -13.53 5.99
N PHE A 466 12.25 -13.42 5.18
CA PHE A 466 10.92 -12.98 5.59
C PHE A 466 10.01 -14.19 5.65
N GLY A 467 9.22 -14.30 6.72
CA GLY A 467 8.24 -15.36 6.90
C GLY A 467 6.88 -14.80 7.30
N GLU A 468 5.82 -15.36 6.73
CA GLU A 468 4.43 -15.11 7.11
C GLU A 468 3.73 -16.44 7.38
N HIS A 469 2.92 -16.48 8.43
CA HIS A 469 2.07 -17.62 8.79
C HIS A 469 0.66 -17.14 9.14
N ILE A 470 -0.35 -17.61 8.39
CA ILE A 470 -1.77 -17.38 8.66
C ILE A 470 -2.26 -18.51 9.58
N LEU A 471 -2.70 -18.16 10.79
CA LEU A 471 -2.99 -19.14 11.84
C LEU A 471 -4.28 -19.94 11.52
N ASP A 472 -5.34 -19.23 11.14
CA ASP A 472 -6.68 -19.77 10.85
C ASP A 472 -6.88 -19.99 9.35
N HIS A 473 -5.87 -20.58 8.71
CA HIS A 473 -5.91 -20.85 7.28
C HIS A 473 -6.91 -21.96 6.96
N GLU A 474 -7.91 -21.62 6.15
CA GLU A 474 -8.93 -22.54 5.64
C GLU A 474 -8.75 -22.73 4.13
N LEU A 475 -8.55 -23.97 3.69
CA LEU A 475 -8.49 -24.31 2.27
C LEU A 475 -8.93 -25.76 2.08
N GLU A 476 -9.99 -25.95 1.30
CA GLU A 476 -10.61 -27.26 1.06
C GLU A 476 -10.68 -27.56 -0.43
N GLU A 477 -10.57 -28.84 -0.79
CA GLU A 477 -10.87 -29.29 -2.13
C GLU A 477 -12.39 -29.36 -2.31
N THR A 478 -12.91 -28.69 -3.33
CA THR A 478 -14.33 -28.67 -3.67
C THR A 478 -14.54 -29.22 -5.07
N LEU A 479 -15.76 -29.70 -5.34
CA LEU A 479 -16.13 -30.10 -6.69
C LEU A 479 -16.65 -28.88 -7.44
N LEU A 480 -16.00 -28.55 -8.55
CA LEU A 480 -16.46 -27.55 -9.49
C LEU A 480 -17.21 -28.24 -10.62
N GLN A 481 -18.50 -27.92 -10.73
CA GLN A 481 -19.34 -28.37 -11.83
C GLN A 481 -19.74 -27.16 -12.68
N GLN A 482 -18.97 -26.89 -13.72
CA GLN A 482 -19.37 -25.93 -14.74
C GLN A 482 -20.46 -26.56 -15.63
N VAL A 483 -21.45 -25.76 -16.01
CA VAL A 483 -22.52 -26.21 -16.91
C VAL A 483 -21.91 -26.64 -18.25
N GLY A 484 -22.03 -27.91 -18.59
CA GLY A 484 -21.49 -28.47 -19.84
C GLY A 484 -20.04 -28.96 -19.78
N ALA A 485 -19.38 -28.92 -18.61
CA ALA A 485 -18.04 -29.48 -18.41
C ALA A 485 -18.05 -30.69 -17.46
N PRO A 486 -17.02 -31.56 -17.52
CA PRO A 486 -16.81 -32.59 -16.49
C PRO A 486 -16.67 -31.95 -15.11
N VAL A 487 -17.11 -32.66 -14.07
CA VAL A 487 -16.84 -32.24 -12.68
C VAL A 487 -15.32 -32.30 -12.47
N THR A 488 -14.73 -31.17 -12.11
CA THR A 488 -13.31 -31.07 -11.75
C THR A 488 -13.17 -30.76 -10.26
N THR A 489 -11.99 -31.01 -9.71
CA THR A 489 -11.65 -30.51 -8.37
C THR A 489 -11.16 -29.07 -8.48
N SER A 490 -11.63 -28.22 -7.57
CA SER A 490 -11.17 -26.86 -7.37
C SER A 490 -10.82 -26.67 -5.89
N LYS A 491 -10.30 -25.50 -5.54
CA LYS A 491 -10.03 -25.12 -4.15
C LYS A 491 -10.97 -24.00 -3.74
N ALA A 492 -11.54 -24.10 -2.54
CA ALA A 492 -12.28 -23.02 -1.90
C ALA A 492 -11.67 -22.72 -0.53
N GLY A 493 -11.68 -21.45 -0.12
CA GLY A 493 -11.06 -20.99 1.11
C GLY A 493 -10.20 -19.74 0.87
N ILE A 494 -9.17 -19.60 1.70
CA ILE A 494 -8.17 -18.54 1.61
C ILE A 494 -7.17 -18.88 0.49
N PRO A 495 -7.10 -18.09 -0.60
CA PRO A 495 -6.23 -18.37 -1.73
C PRO A 495 -4.75 -18.15 -1.39
N ASN A 496 -4.45 -17.34 -0.37
CA ASN A 496 -3.10 -17.12 0.12
C ASN A 496 -2.50 -18.44 0.62
N TRP A 497 -1.17 -18.56 0.49
CA TRP A 497 -0.45 -19.68 1.08
C TRP A 497 -0.49 -19.56 2.61
N LYS A 498 -0.81 -20.67 3.31
CA LYS A 498 -0.77 -20.73 4.78
C LYS A 498 0.56 -20.23 5.36
N ASN A 499 1.65 -20.59 4.68
CA ASN A 499 2.97 -20.15 5.00
C ASN A 499 3.61 -19.57 3.74
N ASN A 500 4.26 -18.42 3.87
CA ASN A 500 5.01 -17.80 2.80
C ASN A 500 6.41 -17.41 3.28
N TRP A 501 7.41 -17.59 2.42
CA TRP A 501 8.79 -17.18 2.70
C TRP A 501 9.40 -16.49 1.49
N ILE A 502 10.04 -15.35 1.76
CA ILE A 502 10.81 -14.61 0.76
C ILE A 502 12.22 -14.45 1.31
N ALA A 503 13.23 -14.69 0.47
CA ALA A 503 14.63 -14.48 0.84
C ALA A 503 15.28 -13.48 -0.10
N THR A 504 16.07 -12.58 0.45
CA THR A 504 16.89 -11.63 -0.32
C THR A 504 18.35 -11.83 0.02
N PHE A 505 19.21 -11.59 -0.97
CA PHE A 505 20.65 -11.56 -0.78
C PHE A 505 21.23 -10.41 -1.58
N LEU A 506 21.93 -9.52 -0.89
CA LEU A 506 22.55 -8.32 -1.42
C LEU A 506 24.06 -8.41 -1.24
N ILE A 507 24.78 -8.09 -2.32
CA ILE A 507 26.23 -7.82 -2.27
C ILE A 507 26.41 -6.35 -2.64
N LYS A 508 26.78 -5.52 -1.66
CA LYS A 508 26.99 -4.09 -1.86
C LYS A 508 28.46 -3.73 -1.64
N GLY A 509 29.03 -2.95 -2.55
CA GLY A 509 30.40 -2.50 -2.44
C GLY A 509 30.88 -1.70 -3.64
N TRP A 510 32.18 -1.40 -3.60
CA TRP A 510 32.88 -0.68 -4.66
C TRP A 510 33.64 -1.68 -5.52
N TRP A 511 33.26 -1.78 -6.78
CA TRP A 511 33.85 -2.67 -7.78
C TRP A 511 34.96 -1.93 -8.52
N GLU A 512 35.81 -2.68 -9.23
CA GLU A 512 36.84 -2.14 -10.12
C GLU A 512 37.69 -1.02 -9.49
N GLN A 513 38.23 -1.25 -8.29
CA GLN A 513 39.07 -0.27 -7.59
C GLN A 513 38.38 1.08 -7.30
N ASN A 514 37.07 1.03 -7.01
CA ASN A 514 36.22 2.18 -6.68
C ASN A 514 35.75 3.02 -7.87
N THR A 515 35.75 2.48 -9.08
CA THR A 515 35.17 3.16 -10.25
C THR A 515 33.70 2.86 -10.45
N ILE A 516 33.21 1.73 -9.90
CA ILE A 516 31.83 1.29 -10.07
C ILE A 516 31.21 1.01 -8.70
N SER A 517 30.02 1.56 -8.47
CA SER A 517 29.11 1.11 -7.41
C SER A 517 27.73 0.91 -8.02
N PRO A 518 27.12 -0.28 -7.90
CA PRO A 518 25.72 -0.47 -8.26
C PRO A 518 24.87 0.25 -7.22
N GLN A 519 24.47 1.49 -7.53
CA GLN A 519 23.42 2.25 -6.89
C GLN A 519 22.51 2.79 -7.98
#